data_AF-A0A7C1XV15-F1
#
_entry.id   AF-A0A7C1XV15-F1
#
_cell.length_a   1.000
_cell.length_b   1.000
_cell.length_c   1.000
_cell.angle_alpha   90.00
_cell.angle_beta   90.00
_cell.angle_gamma   90.00
#
_symmetry.space_group_name_H-M   'P 1'
#
loop_
_entity.id
_entity.type
_entity.pdbx_description
1 polymer ?
#
loop_
_entity_poly.entity_id
_entity_poly.type
_entity_poly.pdbx_seq_one_letter_code
_entity_poly.pdbx_strand_id
1 'polypeptide(L)'
;MKLARRKFDTLVIGAGGGGLRSAMQLAQADANVAVVSKVFPTRSHTVAAQGGMNAALANVVPDNWHWHMYDTVKGSDYLGDQDAIEYMCRAASHLVVELEHAGVPFSRLDNGKIYQRPFGGQSQDFGGAQAARTCAAADRTGHAILHSLYQQNIRAKTHFFDEYFAIDLVKDSDGYILGAVVLEIETGEPLLIEAKTTLLATGGAGQLFRTNTNAHINTGDGIAMALRAGIPVQDMEFFQFHPTGIAGKGMLITEGVRGEGGYLVNKDGERFMQRYAPQAKDLASRDVVSRAIAIEVREGRGCGPNGDYVMLKLEHLGAEVIKKRLPGIRDMAMTFMGVDPIEEPIPVFPTAHYTMGGVPTNRHGQVVVPLGEGAEEPIPGLYAVGECACVSVHGANRL
;
A
#
# COMPACT_ATOMS: atom_id res chain seq x y z
N MET A 1 -33.65 -5.02 -21.73
CA MET A 1 -33.96 -4.28 -20.48
C MET A 1 -33.36 -2.88 -20.61
N LYS A 2 -34.10 -1.81 -20.30
CA LYS A 2 -33.56 -0.44 -20.39
C LYS A 2 -32.79 -0.14 -19.09
N LEU A 3 -31.46 -0.16 -19.17
CA LEU A 3 -30.57 0.05 -18.02
C LEU A 3 -30.68 1.50 -17.51
N ALA A 4 -30.79 1.70 -16.20
CA ALA A 4 -30.74 3.03 -15.59
C ALA A 4 -29.38 3.68 -15.89
N ARG A 5 -29.36 5.02 -16.03
CA ARG A 5 -28.15 5.76 -16.40
C ARG A 5 -27.90 6.96 -15.49
N ARG A 6 -26.62 7.23 -15.22
CA ARG A 6 -26.12 8.45 -14.58
C ARG A 6 -24.91 8.96 -15.36
N LYS A 7 -24.71 10.28 -15.37
CA LYS A 7 -23.63 10.96 -16.12
C LYS A 7 -22.78 11.79 -15.19
N PHE A 8 -21.47 11.67 -15.33
CA PHE A 8 -20.47 12.41 -14.55
C PHE A 8 -19.32 12.88 -15.46
N ASP A 9 -18.50 13.82 -14.99
CA ASP A 9 -17.26 14.16 -15.70
C ASP A 9 -16.21 13.07 -15.46
N THR A 10 -16.10 12.61 -14.22
CA THR A 10 -15.17 11.54 -13.84
C THR A 10 -15.86 10.49 -12.96
N LEU A 11 -15.59 9.22 -13.27
CA LEU A 11 -15.91 8.07 -12.46
C LEU A 11 -14.63 7.54 -11.80
N VAL A 12 -14.59 7.49 -10.47
CA VAL A 12 -13.54 6.83 -9.69
C VAL A 12 -14.10 5.49 -9.17
N ILE A 13 -13.44 4.39 -9.49
CA ILE A 13 -13.82 3.04 -9.05
C ILE A 13 -12.85 2.58 -7.95
N GLY A 14 -13.32 2.68 -6.71
CA GLY A 14 -12.58 2.36 -5.49
C GLY A 14 -12.41 3.58 -4.59
N ALA A 15 -12.74 3.44 -3.30
CA ALA A 15 -12.66 4.50 -2.31
C ALA A 15 -11.56 4.26 -1.25
N GLY A 16 -10.44 3.65 -1.67
CA GLY A 16 -9.20 3.61 -0.88
C GLY A 16 -8.45 4.94 -0.92
N GLY A 17 -7.23 4.98 -0.36
CA GLY A 17 -6.43 6.20 -0.28
C GLY A 17 -6.21 6.89 -1.64
N GLY A 18 -5.83 6.12 -2.68
CA GLY A 18 -5.64 6.65 -4.03
C GLY A 18 -6.94 7.20 -4.63
N GLY A 19 -8.03 6.43 -4.54
CA GLY A 19 -9.33 6.84 -5.07
C GLY A 19 -9.88 8.10 -4.40
N LEU A 20 -9.85 8.16 -3.06
CA LEU A 20 -10.31 9.33 -2.31
C LEU A 20 -9.42 10.56 -2.54
N ARG A 21 -8.09 10.41 -2.66
CA ARG A 21 -7.19 11.53 -2.96
C ARG A 21 -7.44 12.09 -4.36
N SER A 22 -7.67 11.22 -5.35
CA SER A 22 -8.01 11.61 -6.72
C SER A 22 -9.38 12.29 -6.78
N ALA A 23 -10.41 11.68 -6.18
CA ALA A 23 -11.76 12.24 -6.16
C ALA A 23 -11.80 13.62 -5.50
N MET A 24 -11.09 13.79 -4.38
CA MET A 24 -10.93 15.09 -3.71
C MET A 24 -10.28 16.12 -4.63
N GLN A 25 -9.19 15.77 -5.32
CA GLN A 25 -8.50 16.71 -6.23
C GLN A 25 -9.39 17.14 -7.38
N LEU A 26 -10.09 16.18 -7.99
CA LEU A 26 -10.96 16.41 -9.13
C LEU A 26 -12.16 17.29 -8.76
N ALA A 27 -12.79 17.02 -7.61
CA ALA A 27 -13.89 17.83 -7.10
C ALA A 27 -13.45 19.25 -6.71
N GLN A 28 -12.24 19.43 -6.16
CA GLN A 28 -11.65 20.75 -5.91
C GLN A 28 -11.31 21.51 -7.19
N ALA A 29 -11.16 20.81 -8.30
CA ALA A 29 -11.03 21.37 -9.64
C ALA A 29 -12.38 21.50 -10.37
N ASP A 30 -13.49 21.52 -9.63
CA ASP A 30 -14.86 21.71 -10.11
C ASP A 30 -15.41 20.61 -11.04
N ALA A 31 -14.77 19.44 -11.10
CA ALA A 31 -15.32 18.29 -11.84
C ALA A 31 -16.52 17.67 -11.09
N ASN A 32 -17.54 17.23 -11.82
CA ASN A 32 -18.60 16.40 -11.23
C ASN A 32 -18.11 14.94 -11.12
N VAL A 33 -17.79 14.52 -9.89
CA VAL A 33 -17.13 13.22 -9.61
C VAL A 33 -18.09 12.22 -8.97
N ALA A 34 -18.19 11.05 -9.58
CA ALA A 34 -18.77 9.85 -8.96
C ALA A 34 -17.67 8.98 -8.37
N VAL A 35 -17.88 8.48 -7.15
CA VAL A 35 -17.01 7.50 -6.49
C VAL A 35 -17.82 6.24 -6.23
N VAL A 36 -17.46 5.15 -6.90
CA VAL A 36 -18.06 3.82 -6.70
C VAL A 36 -17.17 3.01 -5.75
N SER A 37 -17.76 2.41 -4.72
CA SER A 37 -17.03 1.54 -3.81
C SER A 37 -17.87 0.36 -3.39
N LYS A 38 -17.32 -0.86 -3.49
CA LYS A 38 -18.03 -2.09 -3.11
C LYS A 38 -18.17 -2.32 -1.60
N VAL A 39 -17.54 -1.46 -0.81
CA VAL A 39 -17.69 -1.36 0.63
C VAL A 39 -17.79 0.12 1.00
N PHE A 40 -18.33 0.42 2.18
CA PHE A 40 -18.24 1.78 2.71
C PHE A 40 -16.78 2.30 2.69
N PRO A 41 -16.50 3.55 2.25
CA PRO A 41 -15.15 4.03 1.96
C PRO A 41 -14.08 3.75 3.02
N THR A 42 -14.40 3.96 4.30
CA THR A 42 -13.46 3.75 5.41
C THR A 42 -13.21 2.27 5.77
N ARG A 43 -13.84 1.33 5.04
CA ARG A 43 -13.59 -0.11 5.10
C ARG A 43 -12.61 -0.61 4.04
N SER A 44 -12.15 0.27 3.15
CA SER A 44 -11.10 -0.02 2.17
C SER A 44 -9.81 -0.48 2.87
N HIS A 45 -9.03 -1.35 2.23
CA HIS A 45 -7.85 -1.96 2.86
C HIS A 45 -6.77 -0.96 3.30
N THR A 46 -6.73 0.25 2.72
CA THR A 46 -5.90 1.36 3.22
C THR A 46 -6.04 1.57 4.73
N VAL A 47 -7.22 1.32 5.33
CA VAL A 47 -7.47 1.47 6.78
C VAL A 47 -6.54 0.61 7.63
N ALA A 48 -6.09 -0.52 7.08
CA ALA A 48 -5.25 -1.50 7.77
C ALA A 48 -3.75 -1.20 7.64
N ALA A 49 -3.33 -0.18 6.88
CA ALA A 49 -1.92 0.19 6.79
C ALA A 49 -1.42 0.76 8.12
N GLN A 50 -0.26 0.30 8.57
CA GLN A 50 0.26 0.57 9.92
C GLN A 50 1.44 1.53 9.90
N GLY A 51 2.56 1.09 9.32
CA GLY A 51 3.91 1.66 9.51
C GLY A 51 4.07 3.14 9.19
N GLY A 52 3.48 3.62 8.10
CA GLY A 52 3.49 5.04 7.76
C GLY A 52 3.61 5.33 6.27
N MET A 53 3.99 6.57 5.95
CA MET A 53 4.23 7.06 4.59
C MET A 53 5.61 7.73 4.51
N ASN A 54 6.41 7.37 3.52
CA ASN A 54 7.76 7.91 3.38
C ASN A 54 7.74 9.32 2.79
N ALA A 55 8.46 10.25 3.42
CA ALA A 55 8.72 11.58 2.87
C ALA A 55 10.03 12.13 3.43
N ALA A 56 10.86 12.73 2.57
CA ALA A 56 12.12 13.34 2.97
C ALA A 56 11.87 14.72 3.62
N LEU A 57 11.25 14.73 4.80
CA LEU A 57 10.98 15.94 5.59
C LEU A 57 12.18 16.42 6.41
N ALA A 58 13.16 15.54 6.63
CA ALA A 58 14.33 15.80 7.47
C ALA A 58 13.97 16.29 8.90
N ASN A 59 12.89 15.76 9.49
CA ASN A 59 12.46 16.17 10.84
C ASN A 59 13.25 15.47 11.96
N VAL A 60 13.85 14.31 11.67
CA VAL A 60 14.56 13.47 12.66
C VAL A 60 16.07 13.43 12.41
N VAL A 61 16.46 13.15 11.16
CA VAL A 61 17.85 13.21 10.68
C VAL A 61 17.87 14.02 9.37
N PRO A 62 19.03 14.58 8.94
CA PRO A 62 19.16 15.16 7.60
C PRO A 62 18.64 14.18 6.54
N ASP A 63 17.93 14.69 5.55
CA ASP A 63 17.38 13.86 4.47
C ASP A 63 17.32 14.62 3.16
N ASN A 64 17.23 13.87 2.06
CA ASN A 64 17.15 14.39 0.70
C ASN A 64 16.26 13.47 -0.13
N TRP A 65 15.38 14.05 -0.94
CA TRP A 65 14.52 13.26 -1.83
C TRP A 65 15.33 12.43 -2.85
N HIS A 66 16.55 12.84 -3.21
CA HIS A 66 17.46 12.03 -4.04
C HIS A 66 17.90 10.74 -3.33
N TRP A 67 18.07 10.75 -2.00
CA TRP A 67 18.38 9.54 -1.24
C TRP A 67 17.17 8.60 -1.19
N HIS A 68 15.97 9.17 -1.01
CA HIS A 68 14.72 8.41 -1.13
C HIS A 68 14.54 7.81 -2.54
N MET A 69 14.87 8.56 -3.60
CA MET A 69 14.86 8.07 -4.97
C MET A 69 15.85 6.92 -5.15
N TYR A 70 17.09 7.07 -4.70
CA TYR A 70 18.11 6.01 -4.76
C TYR A 70 17.63 4.72 -4.08
N ASP A 71 17.12 4.85 -2.85
CA ASP A 71 16.59 3.72 -2.10
C ASP A 71 15.46 3.03 -2.85
N THR A 72 14.57 3.81 -3.50
CA THR A 72 13.42 3.29 -4.23
C THR A 72 13.84 2.58 -5.52
N VAL A 73 14.75 3.18 -6.29
CA VAL A 73 15.30 2.57 -7.52
C VAL A 73 16.01 1.26 -7.19
N LYS A 74 16.92 1.28 -6.20
CA LYS A 74 17.61 0.08 -5.72
C LYS A 74 16.61 -0.95 -5.16
N GLY A 75 15.66 -0.50 -4.37
CA GLY A 75 14.64 -1.34 -3.75
C GLY A 75 13.76 -2.05 -4.76
N SER A 76 13.46 -1.39 -5.89
CA SER A 76 12.72 -1.94 -7.02
C SER A 76 13.50 -2.97 -7.86
N ASP A 77 14.74 -3.26 -7.46
CA ASP A 77 15.72 -4.06 -8.21
C ASP A 77 15.94 -3.53 -9.64
N TYR A 78 15.99 -2.19 -9.76
CA TYR A 78 16.17 -1.47 -11.02
C TYR A 78 15.09 -1.73 -12.10
N LEU A 79 13.99 -2.39 -11.74
CA LEU A 79 12.83 -2.57 -12.63
C LEU A 79 11.85 -1.38 -12.56
N GLY A 80 11.94 -0.52 -11.54
CA GLY A 80 11.09 0.65 -11.43
C GLY A 80 11.47 1.79 -12.38
N ASP A 81 10.47 2.45 -12.95
CA ASP A 81 10.61 3.56 -13.89
C ASP A 81 11.10 4.82 -13.17
N GLN A 82 12.33 5.23 -13.48
CA GLN A 82 13.03 6.22 -12.66
C GLN A 82 12.43 7.62 -12.76
N ASP A 83 11.77 7.97 -13.86
CA ASP A 83 11.08 9.25 -14.01
C ASP A 83 9.81 9.32 -13.14
N ALA A 84 9.09 8.20 -13.01
CA ALA A 84 7.97 8.06 -12.09
C ALA A 84 8.45 8.04 -10.62
N ILE A 85 9.54 7.34 -10.33
CA ILE A 85 10.14 7.32 -8.98
C ILE A 85 10.64 8.72 -8.60
N GLU A 86 11.31 9.44 -9.51
CA GLU A 86 11.72 10.82 -9.31
C GLU A 86 10.51 11.68 -8.95
N TYR A 87 9.44 11.62 -9.75
CA TYR A 87 8.22 12.38 -9.51
C TYR A 87 7.64 12.08 -8.11
N MET A 88 7.51 10.80 -7.75
CA MET A 88 6.99 10.37 -6.46
C MET A 88 7.85 10.89 -5.30
N CYS A 89 9.17 10.64 -5.33
CA CYS A 89 10.07 11.00 -4.23
C CYS A 89 10.17 12.51 -4.05
N ARG A 90 10.16 13.28 -5.14
CA ARG A 90 10.19 14.74 -5.11
C ARG A 90 8.89 15.34 -4.57
N ALA A 91 7.74 14.75 -4.92
CA ALA A 91 6.43 15.23 -4.47
C ALA A 91 6.10 14.83 -3.02
N ALA A 92 6.66 13.72 -2.51
CA ALA A 92 6.29 13.12 -1.23
C ALA A 92 6.25 14.08 -0.04
N SER A 93 7.28 14.93 0.12
CA SER A 93 7.35 15.89 1.24
C SER A 93 6.23 16.92 1.21
N HIS A 94 5.88 17.41 0.02
CA HIS A 94 4.75 18.33 -0.15
C HIS A 94 3.42 17.64 0.16
N LEU A 95 3.22 16.42 -0.38
CA LEU A 95 1.98 15.67 -0.19
C LEU A 95 1.73 15.26 1.26
N VAL A 96 2.78 14.94 2.04
CA VAL A 96 2.62 14.66 3.48
C VAL A 96 2.19 15.90 4.24
N VAL A 97 2.70 17.08 3.88
CA VAL A 97 2.25 18.35 4.48
C VAL A 97 0.81 18.67 4.06
N GLU A 98 0.42 18.42 2.81
CA GLU A 98 -0.98 18.54 2.39
C GLU A 98 -1.90 17.62 3.20
N LEU A 99 -1.50 16.37 3.45
CA LEU A 99 -2.26 15.44 4.28
C LEU A 99 -2.38 15.93 5.72
N GLU A 100 -1.33 16.52 6.28
CA GLU A 100 -1.36 17.11 7.62
C GLU A 100 -2.36 18.29 7.67
N HIS A 101 -2.31 19.20 6.68
CA HIS A 101 -3.28 20.29 6.55
C HIS A 101 -4.71 19.80 6.27
N ALA A 102 -4.87 18.63 5.64
CA ALA A 102 -6.14 17.94 5.46
C ALA A 102 -6.65 17.25 6.75
N GLY A 103 -5.91 17.36 7.85
CA GLY A 103 -6.30 16.87 9.17
C GLY A 103 -5.83 15.45 9.48
N VAL A 104 -4.80 14.93 8.81
CA VAL A 104 -4.19 13.65 9.21
C VAL A 104 -3.44 13.82 10.55
N PRO A 105 -3.82 13.09 11.60
CA PRO A 105 -3.23 13.24 12.94
C PRO A 105 -1.87 12.53 13.07
N PHE A 106 -0.86 12.99 12.32
CA PHE A 106 0.50 12.47 12.48
C PHE A 106 1.01 12.65 13.92
N SER A 107 1.73 11.64 14.41
CA SER A 107 2.45 11.73 15.69
C SER A 107 3.48 12.85 15.63
N ARG A 108 3.81 13.42 16.79
CA ARG A 108 4.70 14.59 16.87
C ARG A 108 5.99 14.29 17.61
N LEU A 109 7.03 15.03 17.22
CA LEU A 109 8.23 15.27 18.01
C LEU A 109 7.94 16.36 19.06
N ASP A 110 8.82 16.52 20.03
CA ASP A 110 8.66 17.52 21.10
C ASP A 110 8.65 18.96 20.55
N ASN A 111 9.26 19.19 19.39
CA ASN A 111 9.24 20.48 18.68
C ASN A 111 7.98 20.71 17.82
N GLY A 112 6.99 19.81 17.89
CA GLY A 112 5.73 19.92 17.16
C GLY A 112 5.78 19.48 15.68
N LYS A 113 6.94 19.11 15.16
CA LYS A 113 7.07 18.56 13.80
C LYS A 113 6.54 17.13 13.71
N ILE A 114 6.23 16.69 12.49
CA ILE A 114 5.81 15.31 12.20
C ILE A 114 6.92 14.33 12.60
N TYR A 115 6.58 13.36 13.43
CA TYR A 115 7.44 12.24 13.80
C TYR A 115 7.72 11.33 12.60
N GLN A 116 8.99 10.92 12.46
CA GLN A 116 9.43 9.96 11.46
C GLN A 116 10.16 8.79 12.15
N ARG A 117 10.00 7.57 11.63
CA ARG A 117 10.67 6.37 12.15
C ARG A 117 11.55 5.70 11.09
N PRO A 118 12.56 4.89 11.49
CA PRO A 118 13.27 4.00 10.58
C PRO A 118 12.34 2.97 9.95
N PHE A 119 12.69 2.52 8.75
CA PHE A 119 11.96 1.48 8.01
C PHE A 119 12.91 0.72 7.08
N GLY A 120 12.42 -0.37 6.51
CA GLY A 120 13.22 -1.21 5.61
C GLY A 120 13.73 -0.44 4.40
N GLY A 121 15.00 -0.68 4.03
CA GLY A 121 15.60 -0.15 2.81
C GLY A 121 15.79 1.38 2.77
N GLN A 122 15.82 2.06 3.93
CA GLN A 122 16.03 3.51 3.99
C GLN A 122 17.47 3.87 4.37
N SER A 123 18.15 4.67 3.54
CA SER A 123 19.52 5.12 3.78
C SER A 123 19.72 6.62 3.53
N GLN A 124 20.73 7.20 4.18
CA GLN A 124 21.28 8.51 3.87
C GLN A 124 22.45 8.35 2.88
N ASP A 125 22.83 9.42 2.19
CA ASP A 125 24.04 9.45 1.34
C ASP A 125 24.16 8.28 0.33
N PHE A 126 23.06 7.96 -0.37
CA PHE A 126 23.04 6.93 -1.43
C PHE A 126 23.51 5.53 -0.98
N GLY A 127 22.96 5.02 0.13
CA GLY A 127 23.27 3.68 0.64
C GLY A 127 24.16 3.67 1.90
N GLY A 128 24.36 4.82 2.52
CA GLY A 128 25.10 5.01 3.76
C GLY A 128 24.32 4.60 5.02
N ALA A 129 24.34 5.46 6.03
CA ALA A 129 23.70 5.17 7.32
C ALA A 129 22.18 5.03 7.20
N GLN A 130 21.55 4.30 8.14
CA GLN A 130 20.09 4.18 8.23
C GLN A 130 19.42 5.56 8.27
N ALA A 131 18.40 5.76 7.43
CA ALA A 131 17.53 6.93 7.50
C ALA A 131 16.26 6.67 8.32
N ALA A 132 15.56 7.74 8.68
CA ALA A 132 14.29 7.68 9.40
C ALA A 132 13.28 8.63 8.74
N ARG A 133 12.64 8.18 7.66
CA ARG A 133 11.78 9.03 6.83
C ARG A 133 10.32 8.61 6.74
N THR A 134 9.91 7.56 7.45
CA THR A 134 8.51 7.12 7.48
C THR A 134 7.71 7.94 8.48
N CYS A 135 6.90 8.87 7.96
CA CYS A 135 5.95 9.67 8.73
C CYS A 135 4.82 8.78 9.24
N ALA A 136 4.51 8.84 10.54
CA ALA A 136 3.59 7.89 11.17
C ALA A 136 2.58 8.53 12.13
N ALA A 137 1.40 7.94 12.22
CA ALA A 137 0.39 8.21 13.25
C ALA A 137 0.27 6.97 14.14
N ALA A 138 1.16 6.87 15.13
CA ALA A 138 1.48 5.60 15.81
C ALA A 138 1.65 4.49 14.76
N ASP A 139 1.07 3.31 14.97
CA ASP A 139 1.01 2.21 13.99
C ASP A 139 -0.37 2.08 13.33
N ARG A 140 -1.09 3.21 13.18
CA ARG A 140 -2.44 3.29 12.58
C ARG A 140 -2.50 4.34 11.47
N THR A 141 -1.41 4.51 10.73
CA THR A 141 -1.28 5.61 9.76
C THR A 141 -2.27 5.51 8.60
N GLY A 142 -2.56 4.29 8.14
CA GLY A 142 -3.57 4.04 7.11
C GLY A 142 -4.98 4.43 7.55
N HIS A 143 -5.35 4.06 8.77
CA HIS A 143 -6.60 4.48 9.40
C HIS A 143 -6.72 6.01 9.44
N ALA A 144 -5.67 6.68 9.93
CA ALA A 144 -5.62 8.14 10.01
C ALA A 144 -5.80 8.81 8.64
N ILE A 145 -5.04 8.36 7.63
CA ILE A 145 -5.11 8.91 6.26
C ILE A 145 -6.49 8.68 5.64
N LEU A 146 -7.02 7.45 5.72
CA LEU A 146 -8.27 7.10 5.05
C LEU A 146 -9.47 7.87 5.63
N HIS A 147 -9.54 7.99 6.95
CA HIS A 147 -10.61 8.75 7.61
C HIS A 147 -10.53 10.25 7.28
N SER A 148 -9.34 10.86 7.30
CA SER A 148 -9.18 12.28 6.95
C SER A 148 -9.53 12.54 5.48
N LEU A 149 -9.08 11.67 4.55
CA LEU A 149 -9.44 11.80 3.13
C LEU A 149 -10.95 11.65 2.90
N TYR A 150 -11.61 10.71 3.59
CA TYR A 150 -13.07 10.57 3.50
C TYR A 150 -13.79 11.84 3.98
N GLN A 151 -13.36 12.42 5.11
CA GLN A 151 -13.90 13.69 5.61
C GLN A 151 -13.70 14.85 4.61
N GLN A 152 -12.53 14.93 3.97
CA GLN A 152 -12.29 15.95 2.94
C GLN A 152 -13.15 15.75 1.69
N ASN A 153 -13.45 14.51 1.31
CA ASN A 153 -14.35 14.23 0.19
C ASN A 153 -15.80 14.65 0.49
N ILE A 154 -16.28 14.45 1.73
CA ILE A 154 -17.57 15.00 2.17
C ILE A 154 -17.59 16.53 2.02
N ARG A 155 -16.51 17.20 2.46
CA ARG A 155 -16.36 18.66 2.31
C ARG A 155 -16.34 19.09 0.84
N ALA A 156 -15.66 18.33 -0.01
CA ALA A 156 -15.56 18.56 -1.45
C ALA A 156 -16.83 18.18 -2.22
N LYS A 157 -17.82 17.54 -1.56
CA LYS A 157 -19.11 17.13 -2.13
C LYS A 157 -18.98 16.14 -3.30
N THR A 158 -18.02 15.22 -3.24
CA THR A 158 -17.97 14.09 -4.18
C THR A 158 -19.23 13.23 -4.04
N HIS A 159 -19.75 12.71 -5.15
CA HIS A 159 -20.94 11.88 -5.14
C HIS A 159 -20.57 10.41 -4.93
N PHE A 160 -20.94 9.85 -3.78
CA PHE A 160 -20.65 8.46 -3.44
C PHE A 160 -21.77 7.51 -3.86
N PHE A 161 -21.38 6.43 -4.53
CA PHE A 161 -22.15 5.21 -4.72
C PHE A 161 -21.55 4.15 -3.79
N ASP A 162 -21.96 4.22 -2.51
CA ASP A 162 -21.50 3.31 -1.47
C ASP A 162 -22.15 1.93 -1.62
N GLU A 163 -21.36 0.88 -1.51
CA GLU A 163 -21.79 -0.52 -1.70
C GLU A 163 -22.35 -0.79 -3.10
N TYR A 164 -21.64 -0.26 -4.10
CA TYR A 164 -21.82 -0.60 -5.51
C TYR A 164 -20.61 -1.39 -6.01
N PHE A 165 -20.87 -2.52 -6.65
CA PHE A 165 -19.84 -3.38 -7.23
C PHE A 165 -19.66 -3.05 -8.72
N ALA A 166 -18.47 -2.59 -9.13
CA ALA A 166 -18.17 -2.39 -10.54
C ALA A 166 -17.95 -3.74 -11.25
N ILE A 167 -18.74 -3.98 -12.30
CA ILE A 167 -18.74 -5.26 -13.01
C ILE A 167 -17.71 -5.23 -14.14
N ASP A 168 -17.87 -4.29 -15.08
CA ASP A 168 -16.99 -4.13 -16.23
C ASP A 168 -16.98 -2.71 -16.76
N LEU A 169 -15.86 -2.35 -17.40
CA LEU A 169 -15.68 -1.09 -18.12
C LEU A 169 -16.55 -1.07 -19.38
N VAL A 170 -17.04 0.11 -19.74
CA VAL A 170 -17.76 0.34 -20.99
C VAL A 170 -16.81 0.94 -22.00
N LYS A 171 -16.58 0.20 -23.08
CA LYS A 171 -15.68 0.56 -24.18
C LYS A 171 -16.49 0.76 -25.47
N ASP A 172 -16.24 1.83 -26.20
CA ASP A 172 -16.85 2.03 -27.53
C ASP A 172 -16.04 1.35 -28.66
N SER A 173 -16.51 1.49 -29.90
CA SER A 173 -15.87 0.91 -31.08
C SER A 173 -14.50 1.53 -31.41
N ASP A 174 -14.27 2.76 -30.98
CA ASP A 174 -13.01 3.50 -31.22
C ASP A 174 -12.00 3.25 -30.10
N GLY A 175 -12.40 2.52 -29.06
CA GLY A 175 -11.55 2.09 -27.96
C GLY A 175 -11.57 3.01 -26.74
N TYR A 176 -12.42 4.04 -26.73
CA TYR A 176 -12.58 4.92 -25.56
C TYR A 176 -13.27 4.18 -24.42
N ILE A 177 -12.77 4.35 -23.20
CA ILE A 177 -13.48 3.96 -21.99
C ILE A 177 -14.40 5.09 -21.56
N LEU A 178 -15.70 4.80 -21.52
CA LEU A 178 -16.78 5.77 -21.31
C LEU A 178 -17.54 5.57 -20.00
N GLY A 179 -16.95 4.85 -19.05
CA GLY A 179 -17.55 4.57 -17.74
C GLY A 179 -17.54 3.07 -17.40
N ALA A 180 -18.53 2.66 -16.60
CA ALA A 180 -18.66 1.27 -16.17
C ALA A 180 -20.11 0.86 -15.93
N VAL A 181 -20.37 -0.43 -16.05
CA VAL A 181 -21.58 -1.06 -15.50
C VAL A 181 -21.29 -1.42 -14.05
N VAL A 182 -22.17 -0.99 -13.15
CA VAL A 182 -22.08 -1.26 -11.72
C VAL A 182 -23.36 -1.95 -11.24
N LEU A 183 -23.26 -2.68 -10.13
CA LEU A 183 -24.38 -3.36 -9.48
C LEU A 183 -24.55 -2.79 -8.08
N GLU A 184 -25.73 -2.29 -7.75
CA GLU A 184 -26.08 -1.89 -6.38
C GLU A 184 -26.21 -3.16 -5.53
N ILE A 185 -25.42 -3.29 -4.46
CA ILE A 185 -25.40 -4.51 -3.65
C ILE A 185 -26.70 -4.68 -2.85
N GLU A 186 -27.30 -3.58 -2.40
CA GLU A 186 -28.54 -3.61 -1.60
C GLU A 186 -29.75 -4.10 -2.42
N THR A 187 -29.92 -3.59 -3.63
CA THR A 187 -31.13 -3.83 -4.45
C THR A 187 -30.92 -4.92 -5.51
N GLY A 188 -29.67 -5.18 -5.90
CA GLY A 188 -29.33 -6.01 -7.05
C GLY A 188 -29.61 -5.33 -8.40
N GLU A 189 -29.93 -4.04 -8.42
CA GLU A 189 -30.20 -3.31 -9.66
C GLU A 189 -28.90 -2.90 -10.36
N PRO A 190 -28.77 -3.17 -11.67
CA PRO A 190 -27.62 -2.71 -12.43
C PRO A 190 -27.80 -1.25 -12.87
N LEU A 191 -26.70 -0.50 -12.85
CA LEU A 191 -26.63 0.91 -13.25
C LEU A 191 -25.49 1.11 -14.24
N LEU A 192 -25.74 1.87 -15.30
CA LEU A 192 -24.69 2.38 -16.18
C LEU A 192 -24.27 3.78 -15.72
N ILE A 193 -23.01 3.93 -15.36
CA ILE A 193 -22.42 5.24 -15.10
C ILE A 193 -21.58 5.61 -16.32
N GLU A 194 -22.01 6.65 -17.04
CA GLU A 194 -21.31 7.23 -18.18
C GLU A 194 -20.40 8.36 -17.67
N ALA A 195 -19.12 8.34 -18.06
CA ALA A 195 -18.16 9.37 -17.66
C ALA A 195 -17.17 9.69 -18.79
N LYS A 196 -16.67 10.94 -18.84
CA LYS A 196 -15.63 11.34 -19.81
C LYS A 196 -14.28 10.71 -19.49
N THR A 197 -14.05 10.42 -18.20
CA THR A 197 -12.85 9.77 -17.68
C THR A 197 -13.25 8.75 -16.61
N THR A 198 -12.59 7.59 -16.61
CA THR A 198 -12.76 6.53 -15.62
C THR A 198 -11.41 6.23 -14.99
N LEU A 199 -11.35 6.20 -13.66
CA LEU A 199 -10.12 5.97 -12.89
C LEU A 199 -10.29 4.72 -12.01
N LEU A 200 -9.44 3.73 -12.22
CA LEU A 200 -9.36 2.53 -11.41
C LEU A 200 -8.52 2.80 -10.15
N ALA A 201 -9.08 2.54 -8.98
CA ALA A 201 -8.43 2.65 -7.67
C ALA A 201 -8.82 1.46 -6.76
N THR A 202 -8.91 0.27 -7.35
CA THR A 202 -9.57 -0.91 -6.77
C THR A 202 -8.73 -1.71 -5.78
N GLY A 203 -7.47 -1.32 -5.55
CA GLY A 203 -6.54 -2.04 -4.67
C GLY A 203 -5.94 -3.31 -5.29
N GLY A 204 -5.22 -4.09 -4.49
CA GLY A 204 -4.51 -5.29 -4.96
C GLY A 204 -5.34 -6.58 -5.02
N ALA A 205 -4.62 -7.69 -5.24
CA ALA A 205 -5.18 -9.03 -5.45
C ALA A 205 -4.64 -10.07 -4.46
N GLY A 206 -4.40 -9.67 -3.20
CA GLY A 206 -3.83 -10.58 -2.18
C GLY A 206 -4.67 -11.83 -1.89
N GLN A 207 -5.98 -11.82 -2.15
CA GLN A 207 -6.86 -12.99 -1.99
C GLN A 207 -6.56 -14.13 -2.98
N LEU A 208 -5.64 -13.96 -3.94
CA LEU A 208 -5.10 -15.07 -4.73
C LEU A 208 -4.30 -16.07 -3.87
N PHE A 209 -3.82 -15.66 -2.70
CA PHE A 209 -3.01 -16.49 -1.81
C PHE A 209 -3.83 -17.00 -0.62
N ARG A 210 -3.64 -18.28 -0.29
CA ARG A 210 -4.27 -18.93 0.89
C ARG A 210 -4.02 -18.17 2.19
N THR A 211 -2.81 -17.65 2.38
CA THR A 211 -2.42 -16.88 3.55
C THR A 211 -1.88 -15.54 3.08
N ASN A 212 -2.60 -14.48 3.42
CA ASN A 212 -2.27 -13.12 3.02
C ASN A 212 -2.66 -12.13 4.13
N THR A 213 -2.09 -10.94 4.11
CA THR A 213 -2.42 -9.87 5.06
C THR A 213 -3.65 -9.05 4.64
N ASN A 214 -4.17 -9.31 3.44
CA ASN A 214 -5.12 -8.44 2.78
C ASN A 214 -6.53 -8.66 3.34
N ALA A 215 -7.36 -7.64 3.28
CA ALA A 215 -8.78 -7.81 3.57
C ALA A 215 -9.42 -8.73 2.52
N HIS A 216 -10.54 -9.38 2.88
CA HIS A 216 -11.30 -10.26 1.97
C HIS A 216 -11.77 -9.57 0.69
N ILE A 217 -11.76 -8.24 0.65
CA ILE A 217 -12.15 -7.42 -0.50
C ILE A 217 -11.04 -7.20 -1.52
N ASN A 218 -9.78 -7.59 -1.26
CA ASN A 218 -8.65 -7.41 -2.17
C ASN A 218 -8.59 -8.53 -3.22
N THR A 219 -9.53 -8.47 -4.16
CA THR A 219 -9.81 -9.54 -5.14
C THR A 219 -9.32 -9.22 -6.56
N GLY A 220 -8.61 -8.11 -6.76
CA GLY A 220 -8.04 -7.74 -8.07
C GLY A 220 -9.08 -7.30 -9.10
N ASP A 221 -10.22 -6.75 -8.68
CA ASP A 221 -11.35 -6.48 -9.58
C ASP A 221 -11.01 -5.53 -10.73
N GLY A 222 -10.27 -4.44 -10.47
CA GLY A 222 -9.86 -3.50 -11.53
C GLY A 222 -8.86 -4.09 -12.51
N ILE A 223 -7.94 -4.94 -12.03
CA ILE A 223 -7.01 -5.69 -12.87
C ILE A 223 -7.79 -6.63 -13.79
N ALA A 224 -8.81 -7.32 -13.25
CA ALA A 224 -9.65 -8.22 -14.02
C ALA A 224 -10.56 -7.47 -15.03
N MET A 225 -11.10 -6.30 -14.66
CA MET A 225 -11.86 -5.44 -15.59
C MET A 225 -10.99 -4.95 -16.74
N ALA A 226 -9.74 -4.54 -16.48
CA ALA A 226 -8.80 -4.14 -17.52
C ALA A 226 -8.53 -5.29 -18.50
N LEU A 227 -8.25 -6.49 -17.99
CA LEU A 227 -8.05 -7.68 -18.81
C LEU A 227 -9.25 -8.00 -19.69
N ARG A 228 -10.47 -7.96 -19.14
CA ARG A 228 -11.71 -8.19 -19.92
C ARG A 228 -11.98 -7.10 -20.95
N ALA A 229 -11.49 -5.88 -20.74
CA ALA A 229 -11.52 -4.79 -21.73
C ALA A 229 -10.42 -4.91 -22.81
N GLY A 230 -9.60 -5.97 -22.78
CA GLY A 230 -8.50 -6.21 -23.71
C GLY A 230 -7.23 -5.40 -23.40
N ILE A 231 -7.07 -4.93 -22.16
CA ILE A 231 -5.93 -4.14 -21.71
C ILE A 231 -4.95 -5.10 -20.99
N PRO A 232 -3.68 -5.20 -21.42
CA PRO A 232 -2.69 -6.01 -20.75
C PRO A 232 -2.38 -5.47 -19.34
N VAL A 233 -1.80 -6.33 -18.53
CA VAL A 233 -1.32 -6.02 -17.17
C VAL A 233 0.18 -6.28 -17.12
N GLN A 234 0.88 -5.56 -16.26
CA GLN A 234 2.34 -5.52 -16.18
C GLN A 234 2.81 -6.07 -14.82
N ASP A 235 3.99 -6.70 -14.79
CA ASP A 235 4.72 -7.13 -13.59
C ASP A 235 3.93 -8.02 -12.60
N MET A 236 2.94 -8.78 -13.09
CA MET A 236 2.01 -9.53 -12.25
C MET A 236 2.65 -10.70 -11.48
N GLU A 237 3.82 -11.17 -11.91
CA GLU A 237 4.62 -12.16 -11.19
C GLU A 237 5.24 -11.60 -9.91
N PHE A 238 5.38 -10.28 -9.80
CA PHE A 238 5.95 -9.61 -8.65
C PHE A 238 4.86 -9.41 -7.58
N PHE A 239 4.81 -10.37 -6.66
CA PHE A 239 4.06 -10.28 -5.41
C PHE A 239 5.01 -10.14 -4.22
N GLN A 240 4.79 -9.11 -3.39
CA GLN A 240 5.57 -8.92 -2.19
C GLN A 240 5.00 -9.75 -1.06
N PHE A 241 5.88 -10.54 -0.45
CA PHE A 241 5.64 -11.16 0.83
C PHE A 241 6.19 -10.24 1.91
N HIS A 242 5.33 -9.80 2.83
CA HIS A 242 5.78 -9.05 3.99
C HIS A 242 6.46 -10.01 4.97
N PRO A 243 7.66 -9.67 5.52
CA PRO A 243 8.41 -10.62 6.34
C PRO A 243 7.68 -11.09 7.60
N THR A 244 6.88 -10.20 8.18
CA THR A 244 6.29 -10.39 9.52
C THR A 244 4.76 -10.46 9.51
N GLY A 245 4.19 -11.41 8.77
CA GLY A 245 2.80 -11.82 9.01
C GLY A 245 2.73 -12.77 10.20
N ILE A 246 1.68 -12.70 11.02
CA ILE A 246 1.48 -13.62 12.16
C ILE A 246 1.42 -15.05 11.61
N ALA A 247 2.30 -15.91 12.11
CA ALA A 247 2.40 -17.30 11.65
C ALA A 247 1.05 -18.03 11.78
N GLY A 248 0.65 -18.75 10.73
CA GLY A 248 -0.61 -19.49 10.68
C GLY A 248 -1.88 -18.64 10.51
N LYS A 249 -1.82 -17.31 10.67
CA LYS A 249 -3.00 -16.42 10.57
C LYS A 249 -2.91 -15.38 9.45
N GLY A 250 -1.70 -14.94 9.11
CA GLY A 250 -1.44 -14.00 8.01
C GLY A 250 -1.67 -12.52 8.33
N MET A 251 -2.19 -12.16 9.51
CA MET A 251 -2.36 -10.74 9.88
C MET A 251 -1.02 -10.01 9.96
N LEU A 252 -0.97 -8.75 9.52
CA LEU A 252 0.25 -7.97 9.45
C LEU A 252 0.73 -7.51 10.83
N ILE A 253 2.00 -7.75 11.14
CA ILE A 253 2.77 -6.99 12.14
C ILE A 253 3.67 -6.01 11.39
N THR A 254 3.50 -4.71 11.64
CA THR A 254 4.23 -3.64 10.95
C THR A 254 5.75 -3.84 10.98
N GLU A 255 6.39 -3.55 9.85
CA GLU A 255 7.85 -3.40 9.78
C GLU A 255 8.37 -2.29 10.71
N GLY A 256 7.49 -1.37 11.14
CA GLY A 256 7.77 -0.40 12.19
C GLY A 256 8.25 -1.05 13.49
N VAL A 257 7.87 -2.30 13.81
CA VAL A 257 8.43 -3.01 14.98
C VAL A 257 9.95 -3.15 14.86
N ARG A 258 10.44 -3.51 13.67
CA ARG A 258 11.89 -3.58 13.40
C ARG A 258 12.51 -2.19 13.32
N GLY A 259 11.76 -1.20 12.81
CA GLY A 259 12.16 0.21 12.78
C GLY A 259 12.38 0.82 14.17
N GLU A 260 11.58 0.42 15.16
CA GLU A 260 11.74 0.83 16.57
C GLU A 260 12.83 0.02 17.30
N GLY A 261 13.47 -0.96 16.64
CA GLY A 261 14.58 -1.75 17.18
C GLY A 261 14.27 -3.21 17.47
N GLY A 262 13.07 -3.70 17.14
CA GLY A 262 12.77 -5.13 17.14
C GLY A 262 13.61 -5.92 16.14
N TYR A 263 13.78 -7.22 16.36
CA TYR A 263 14.61 -8.08 15.48
C TYR A 263 14.14 -9.52 15.43
N LEU A 264 14.53 -10.23 14.38
CA LEU A 264 14.15 -11.61 14.12
C LEU A 264 15.16 -12.58 14.72
N VAL A 265 14.67 -13.66 15.33
CA VAL A 265 15.48 -14.77 15.84
C VAL A 265 14.93 -16.14 15.42
N ASN A 266 15.84 -17.08 15.17
CA ASN A 266 15.51 -18.47 14.87
C ASN A 266 15.42 -19.31 16.16
N LYS A 267 15.21 -20.62 16.04
CA LYS A 267 15.02 -21.51 17.21
C LYS A 267 16.25 -21.61 18.12
N ASP A 268 17.42 -21.35 17.56
CA ASP A 268 18.71 -21.40 18.26
C ASP A 268 19.00 -20.06 18.97
N GLY A 269 18.10 -19.07 18.84
CA GLY A 269 18.25 -17.72 19.40
C GLY A 269 19.17 -16.81 18.57
N GLU A 270 19.61 -17.24 17.38
CA GLU A 270 20.45 -16.44 16.49
C GLU A 270 19.66 -15.27 15.90
N ARG A 271 20.19 -14.05 15.99
CA ARG A 271 19.72 -12.90 15.20
C ARG A 271 20.22 -13.01 13.76
N PHE A 272 19.65 -13.97 13.03
CA PHE A 272 20.15 -14.44 11.74
C PHE A 272 20.26 -13.37 10.65
N MET A 273 19.49 -12.27 10.72
CA MET A 273 19.59 -11.20 9.72
C MET A 273 20.97 -10.52 9.70
N GLN A 274 21.77 -10.61 10.76
CA GLN A 274 23.17 -10.16 10.74
C GLN A 274 24.04 -10.96 9.76
N ARG A 275 23.68 -12.23 9.49
CA ARG A 275 24.36 -13.11 8.53
C ARG A 275 23.91 -12.82 7.09
N TYR A 276 22.60 -12.64 6.87
CA TYR A 276 22.05 -12.42 5.52
C TYR A 276 22.23 -10.98 5.00
N ALA A 277 22.17 -9.98 5.89
CA ALA A 277 22.31 -8.57 5.53
C ALA A 277 23.16 -7.84 6.58
N PRO A 278 24.50 -7.97 6.57
CA PRO A 278 25.35 -7.46 7.65
C PRO A 278 25.18 -5.96 7.96
N GLN A 279 24.93 -5.16 6.93
CA GLN A 279 24.73 -3.71 7.07
C GLN A 279 23.32 -3.39 7.61
N ALA A 280 22.29 -3.67 6.82
CA ALA A 280 20.90 -3.29 7.11
C ALA A 280 20.20 -4.19 8.14
N LYS A 281 20.69 -5.41 8.34
CA LYS A 281 20.14 -6.41 9.27
C LYS A 281 18.63 -6.60 9.03
N ASP A 282 17.83 -6.47 10.07
CA ASP A 282 16.37 -6.63 10.05
C ASP A 282 15.64 -5.53 9.24
N LEU A 283 16.35 -4.45 8.86
CA LEU A 283 15.85 -3.37 7.99
C LEU A 283 16.35 -3.49 6.54
N ALA A 284 16.83 -4.68 6.13
CA ALA A 284 17.01 -4.98 4.71
C ALA A 284 15.68 -4.93 3.94
N SER A 285 15.76 -4.99 2.60
CA SER A 285 14.56 -5.04 1.75
C SER A 285 13.71 -6.27 2.06
N ARG A 286 12.39 -6.13 1.90
CA ARG A 286 11.42 -7.15 2.33
C ARG A 286 11.61 -8.49 1.64
N ASP A 287 11.99 -8.47 0.38
CA ASP A 287 12.28 -9.68 -0.40
C ASP A 287 13.49 -10.45 0.18
N VAL A 288 14.55 -9.74 0.59
CA VAL A 288 15.73 -10.34 1.26
C VAL A 288 15.36 -10.89 2.63
N VAL A 289 14.67 -10.12 3.46
CA VAL A 289 14.26 -10.58 4.81
C VAL A 289 13.31 -11.77 4.71
N SER A 290 12.34 -11.74 3.79
CA SER A 290 11.39 -12.84 3.59
C SER A 290 12.09 -14.12 3.12
N ARG A 291 13.02 -14.02 2.17
CA ARG A 291 13.83 -15.17 1.74
C ARG A 291 14.67 -15.71 2.88
N ALA A 292 15.31 -14.85 3.68
CA ALA A 292 16.09 -15.29 4.84
C ALA A 292 15.23 -16.09 5.83
N ILE A 293 14.04 -15.62 6.19
CA ILE A 293 13.12 -16.35 7.08
C ILE A 293 12.75 -17.72 6.49
N ALA A 294 12.39 -17.75 5.20
CA ALA A 294 12.01 -19.00 4.52
C ALA A 294 13.19 -19.99 4.47
N ILE A 295 14.42 -19.51 4.29
CA ILE A 295 15.64 -20.34 4.33
C ILE A 295 15.86 -20.90 5.73
N GLU A 296 15.77 -20.08 6.78
CA GLU A 296 15.92 -20.54 8.17
C GLU A 296 14.93 -21.65 8.52
N VAL A 297 13.65 -21.48 8.16
CA VAL A 297 12.62 -22.52 8.36
C VAL A 297 12.92 -23.77 7.54
N ARG A 298 13.24 -23.63 6.26
CA ARG A 298 13.53 -24.76 5.34
C ARG A 298 14.74 -25.58 5.78
N GLU A 299 15.75 -24.94 6.35
CA GLU A 299 16.95 -25.61 6.85
C GLU A 299 16.78 -26.11 8.30
N GLY A 300 15.55 -26.19 8.79
CA GLY A 300 15.21 -26.79 10.07
C GLY A 300 15.51 -25.92 11.28
N ARG A 301 15.77 -24.62 11.10
CA ARG A 301 16.02 -23.65 12.18
C ARG A 301 14.79 -22.83 12.57
N GLY A 302 13.61 -23.18 12.03
CA GLY A 302 12.35 -22.59 12.46
C GLY A 302 11.97 -22.95 13.90
N CYS A 303 11.22 -22.07 14.54
CA CYS A 303 10.72 -22.14 15.90
C CYS A 303 9.39 -22.90 16.01
N GLY A 304 8.99 -23.22 17.25
CA GLY A 304 7.73 -23.88 17.54
C GLY A 304 7.78 -25.40 17.37
N PRO A 305 6.70 -26.11 17.73
CA PRO A 305 6.64 -27.57 17.69
C PRO A 305 6.82 -28.13 16.27
N ASN A 306 6.45 -27.35 15.25
CA ASN A 306 6.54 -27.74 13.84
C ASN A 306 7.76 -27.15 13.12
N GLY A 307 8.51 -26.24 13.75
CA GLY A 307 9.64 -25.56 13.13
C GLY A 307 9.27 -24.70 11.92
N ASP A 308 8.09 -24.08 11.90
CA ASP A 308 7.45 -23.47 10.72
C ASP A 308 7.37 -21.93 10.73
N TYR A 309 7.95 -21.27 11.75
CA TYR A 309 8.03 -19.81 11.85
C TYR A 309 9.33 -19.34 12.50
N VAL A 310 9.55 -18.03 12.57
CA VAL A 310 10.62 -17.42 13.38
C VAL A 310 9.99 -16.47 14.41
N MET A 311 10.78 -16.00 15.37
CA MET A 311 10.28 -15.10 16.42
C MET A 311 10.72 -13.66 16.16
N LEU A 312 9.78 -12.73 16.27
CA LEU A 312 10.03 -11.29 16.29
C LEU A 312 10.11 -10.80 17.73
N LYS A 313 11.31 -10.40 18.16
CA LYS A 313 11.59 -9.86 19.50
C LYS A 313 11.43 -8.34 19.55
N LEU A 314 10.82 -7.86 20.61
CA LEU A 314 10.58 -6.45 20.89
C LEU A 314 10.46 -6.11 22.39
N GLU A 315 10.53 -7.11 23.28
CA GLU A 315 10.42 -7.00 24.73
C GLU A 315 11.44 -5.99 25.30
N HIS A 316 12.65 -5.96 24.73
CA HIS A 316 13.75 -5.06 25.11
C HIS A 316 13.47 -3.57 24.83
N LEU A 317 12.46 -3.25 24.04
CA LEU A 317 12.04 -1.86 23.80
C LEU A 317 11.35 -1.25 25.03
N GLY A 318 10.84 -2.10 25.93
CA GLY A 318 10.12 -1.70 27.13
C GLY A 318 8.67 -1.30 26.88
N ALA A 319 7.86 -1.45 27.92
CA ALA A 319 6.41 -1.27 27.87
C ALA A 319 5.97 0.12 27.36
N GLU A 320 6.67 1.19 27.75
CA GLU A 320 6.33 2.56 27.38
C GLU A 320 6.45 2.80 25.87
N VAL A 321 7.54 2.32 25.25
CA VAL A 321 7.74 2.46 23.80
C VAL A 321 6.67 1.67 23.05
N ILE A 322 6.44 0.41 23.45
CA ILE A 322 5.46 -0.47 22.80
C ILE A 322 4.06 0.13 22.88
N LYS A 323 3.60 0.55 24.07
CA LYS A 323 2.27 1.14 24.24
C LYS A 323 2.08 2.46 23.49
N LYS A 324 3.14 3.26 23.33
CA LYS A 324 3.08 4.56 22.67
C LYS A 324 3.22 4.48 21.15
N ARG A 325 4.17 3.70 20.65
CA ARG A 325 4.58 3.68 19.22
C ARG A 325 3.98 2.51 18.44
N LEU A 326 3.63 1.43 19.12
CA LEU A 326 3.19 0.15 18.58
C LEU A 326 1.89 -0.39 19.28
N PRO A 327 0.88 0.46 19.59
CA PRO A 327 -0.31 -0.01 20.30
C PRO A 327 -1.16 -0.99 19.48
N GLY A 328 -1.33 -0.77 18.17
CA GLY A 328 -2.14 -1.61 17.29
C GLY A 328 -1.61 -3.04 17.17
N ILE A 329 -0.28 -3.21 17.02
CA ILE A 329 0.30 -4.57 16.97
C ILE A 329 0.21 -5.28 18.31
N ARG A 330 0.28 -4.55 19.43
CA ARG A 330 0.13 -5.13 20.77
C ARG A 330 -1.28 -5.65 20.97
N ASP A 331 -2.28 -4.83 20.65
CA ASP A 331 -3.69 -5.23 20.71
C ASP A 331 -3.93 -6.48 19.84
N MET A 332 -3.35 -6.51 18.63
CA MET A 332 -3.47 -7.65 17.71
C MET A 332 -2.80 -8.92 18.25
N ALA A 333 -1.56 -8.82 18.76
CA ALA A 333 -0.84 -9.96 19.32
C ALA A 333 -1.58 -10.53 20.54
N MET A 334 -2.07 -9.68 21.44
CA MET A 334 -2.82 -10.12 22.61
C MET A 334 -4.16 -10.76 22.21
N THR A 335 -4.91 -10.13 21.30
CA THR A 335 -6.23 -10.60 20.89
C THR A 335 -6.17 -11.91 20.12
N PHE A 336 -5.25 -12.01 19.17
CA PHE A 336 -5.23 -13.13 18.25
C PHE A 336 -4.23 -14.21 18.63
N MET A 337 -3.17 -13.90 19.37
CA MET A 337 -2.16 -14.90 19.76
C MET A 337 -2.14 -15.18 21.25
N GLY A 338 -2.81 -14.37 22.08
CA GLY A 338 -2.68 -14.49 23.53
C GLY A 338 -1.30 -14.12 24.05
N VAL A 339 -0.49 -13.42 23.24
CA VAL A 339 0.89 -13.02 23.53
C VAL A 339 0.91 -11.52 23.81
N ASP A 340 1.49 -11.10 24.94
CA ASP A 340 1.82 -9.68 25.16
C ASP A 340 3.25 -9.43 24.67
N PRO A 341 3.46 -8.63 23.60
CA PRO A 341 4.78 -8.32 23.07
C PRO A 341 5.73 -7.59 24.04
N ILE A 342 5.23 -7.14 25.19
CA ILE A 342 6.05 -6.59 26.27
C ILE A 342 6.86 -7.71 26.95
N GLU A 343 6.30 -8.92 27.03
CA GLU A 343 6.86 -10.02 27.81
C GLU A 343 7.40 -11.15 26.93
N GLU A 344 6.81 -11.35 25.74
CA GLU A 344 7.11 -12.49 24.88
C GLU A 344 7.15 -12.12 23.39
N PRO A 345 7.96 -12.83 22.56
CA PRO A 345 8.09 -12.51 21.15
C PRO A 345 6.91 -12.98 20.31
N ILE A 346 6.73 -12.37 19.14
CA ILE A 346 5.62 -12.68 18.23
C ILE A 346 6.07 -13.72 17.19
N PRO A 347 5.34 -14.83 17.00
CA PRO A 347 5.64 -15.79 15.94
C PRO A 347 5.24 -15.24 14.57
N VAL A 348 6.20 -15.23 13.64
CA VAL A 348 6.03 -14.59 12.32
C VAL A 348 6.57 -15.43 11.17
N PHE A 349 5.94 -15.28 10.01
CA PHE A 349 6.36 -15.90 8.76
C PHE A 349 6.02 -15.01 7.54
N PRO A 350 6.80 -15.05 6.45
CA PRO A 350 6.50 -14.32 5.21
C PRO A 350 5.09 -14.59 4.71
N THR A 351 4.34 -13.52 4.47
CA THR A 351 2.92 -13.60 4.10
C THR A 351 2.64 -12.69 2.91
N ALA A 352 1.88 -13.17 1.91
CA ALA A 352 1.53 -12.39 0.73
C ALA A 352 0.84 -11.08 1.15
N HIS A 353 1.34 -9.95 0.65
CA HIS A 353 1.02 -8.64 1.21
C HIS A 353 0.61 -7.61 0.17
N TYR A 354 1.38 -7.46 -0.90
CA TYR A 354 1.18 -6.36 -1.86
C TYR A 354 1.42 -6.84 -3.28
N THR A 355 0.60 -6.35 -4.20
CA THR A 355 0.68 -6.62 -5.64
C THR A 355 1.51 -5.51 -6.28
N MET A 356 2.73 -5.77 -6.77
CA MET A 356 3.52 -4.74 -7.47
C MET A 356 3.05 -4.54 -8.91
N GLY A 357 2.69 -5.63 -9.57
CA GLY A 357 2.06 -5.59 -10.88
C GLY A 357 0.65 -5.00 -10.86
N GLY A 358 0.13 -4.72 -12.04
CA GLY A 358 -1.20 -4.15 -12.21
C GLY A 358 -1.45 -3.60 -13.60
N VAL A 359 -2.39 -2.67 -13.69
CA VAL A 359 -2.72 -1.97 -14.94
C VAL A 359 -1.61 -0.96 -15.25
N PRO A 360 -0.90 -1.07 -16.39
CA PRO A 360 0.22 -0.19 -16.73
C PRO A 360 -0.25 1.25 -16.90
N THR A 361 0.46 2.20 -16.30
CA THR A 361 0.15 3.63 -16.41
C THR A 361 1.40 4.44 -16.59
N ASN A 362 1.35 5.54 -17.35
CA ASN A 362 2.42 6.52 -17.27
C ASN A 362 2.39 7.27 -15.91
N ARG A 363 3.40 8.10 -15.64
CA ARG A 363 3.49 8.89 -14.39
C ARG A 363 2.32 9.88 -14.15
N HIS A 364 1.48 10.13 -15.16
CA HIS A 364 0.29 10.97 -15.06
C HIS A 364 -0.98 10.16 -14.73
N GLY A 365 -0.84 8.84 -14.54
CA GLY A 365 -1.91 7.92 -14.19
C GLY A 365 -2.78 7.48 -15.37
N GLN A 366 -2.46 7.90 -16.60
CA GLN A 366 -3.15 7.41 -17.80
C GLN A 366 -2.76 5.96 -18.01
N VAL A 367 -3.73 5.08 -18.27
CA VAL A 367 -3.42 3.70 -18.64
C VAL A 367 -2.75 3.71 -20.01
N VAL A 368 -1.60 3.05 -20.13
CA VAL A 368 -0.80 3.02 -21.37
C VAL A 368 -0.49 1.60 -21.80
N VAL A 369 -0.39 1.39 -23.10
CA VAL A 369 -0.17 0.07 -23.70
C VAL A 369 0.62 0.22 -25.02
N PRO A 370 1.36 -0.81 -25.47
CA PRO A 370 2.03 -0.78 -26.77
C PRO A 370 1.06 -1.19 -27.89
N LEU A 371 0.15 -0.29 -28.30
CA LEU A 371 -0.87 -0.58 -29.33
C LEU A 371 -0.45 -0.28 -30.77
N GLY A 372 0.58 0.53 -30.99
CA GLY A 372 0.98 1.02 -32.30
C GLY A 372 2.48 1.27 -32.42
N GLU A 373 2.87 2.53 -32.59
CA GLU A 373 4.25 2.95 -32.86
C GLU A 373 5.05 3.24 -31.57
N GLY A 374 4.38 3.49 -30.45
CA GLY A 374 4.97 3.88 -29.18
C GLY A 374 4.93 2.78 -28.13
N ALA A 375 5.89 2.82 -27.19
CA ALA A 375 5.89 1.92 -26.04
C ALA A 375 4.77 2.24 -25.02
N GLU A 376 4.36 3.52 -24.95
CA GLU A 376 3.34 4.02 -24.02
C GLU A 376 2.26 4.82 -24.75
N GLU A 377 1.27 4.13 -25.31
CA GLU A 377 0.11 4.78 -25.94
C GLU A 377 -1.08 4.81 -24.96
N PRO A 378 -1.64 6.00 -24.63
CA PRO A 378 -2.75 6.09 -23.70
C PRO A 378 -4.02 5.40 -24.21
N ILE A 379 -4.66 4.61 -23.34
CA ILE A 379 -6.04 4.18 -23.51
C ILE A 379 -6.96 5.39 -23.26
N PRO A 380 -7.70 5.88 -24.29
CA PRO A 380 -8.50 7.08 -24.13
C PRO A 380 -9.58 6.91 -23.06
N GLY A 381 -9.65 7.88 -22.14
CA GLY A 381 -10.66 7.91 -21.07
C GLY A 381 -10.35 7.02 -19.86
N LEU A 382 -9.22 6.28 -19.83
CA LEU A 382 -8.90 5.38 -18.72
C LEU A 382 -7.64 5.79 -17.95
N TYR A 383 -7.77 5.76 -16.62
CA TYR A 383 -6.72 6.03 -15.66
C TYR A 383 -6.66 4.92 -14.62
N ALA A 384 -5.51 4.74 -13.96
CA ALA A 384 -5.39 3.90 -12.78
C ALA A 384 -4.43 4.50 -11.75
N VAL A 385 -4.70 4.29 -10.46
CA VAL A 385 -3.85 4.75 -9.36
C VAL A 385 -3.86 3.75 -8.20
N GLY A 386 -2.85 3.85 -7.33
CA GLY A 386 -2.72 2.97 -6.17
C GLY A 386 -2.32 1.54 -6.57
N GLU A 387 -2.58 0.56 -5.69
CA GLU A 387 -2.07 -0.81 -5.84
C GLU A 387 -2.60 -1.57 -7.08
N CYS A 388 -3.70 -1.14 -7.71
CA CYS A 388 -4.13 -1.75 -8.96
C CYS A 388 -3.36 -1.25 -10.19
N ALA A 389 -2.55 -0.19 -10.05
CA ALA A 389 -1.78 0.41 -11.12
C ALA A 389 -0.31 -0.05 -11.05
N CYS A 390 0.30 -0.21 -12.21
CA CYS A 390 1.73 -0.43 -12.39
C CYS A 390 2.30 0.78 -13.13
N VAL A 391 2.84 1.75 -12.37
CA VAL A 391 3.37 3.00 -12.96
C VAL A 391 4.68 2.83 -13.73
N SER A 392 5.71 2.09 -13.29
CA SER A 392 5.94 1.35 -12.04
C SER A 392 6.95 2.06 -11.14
N VAL A 393 6.51 2.56 -9.98
CA VAL A 393 7.41 3.12 -8.94
C VAL A 393 7.94 2.07 -7.96
N HIS A 394 7.63 0.80 -8.19
CA HIS A 394 7.91 -0.29 -7.25
C HIS A 394 8.73 -1.43 -7.85
N GLY A 395 8.71 -1.58 -9.19
CA GLY A 395 9.41 -2.66 -9.89
C GLY A 395 9.23 -4.01 -9.20
N ALA A 396 10.34 -4.70 -8.95
CA ALA A 396 10.32 -6.05 -8.40
C ALA A 396 10.13 -6.13 -6.88
N ASN A 397 10.29 -5.02 -6.14
CA ASN A 397 10.11 -4.99 -4.69
C ASN A 397 9.81 -3.56 -4.19
N ARG A 398 8.64 -3.41 -3.55
CA ARG A 398 8.27 -2.15 -2.90
C ARG A 398 8.99 -1.96 -1.56
N LEU A 399 9.43 -0.74 -1.26
CA LEU A 399 9.96 -0.39 0.07
C LEU A 399 8.94 -0.46 1.20
#